data_AF-A0A914YAH7-F1
#
_entry.id   AF-A0A914YAH7-F1
#
_cell.length_a   1.000
_cell.length_b   1.000
_cell.length_c   1.000
_cell.angle_alpha   90.00
_cell.angle_beta   90.00
_cell.angle_gamma   90.00
#
_symmetry.space_group_name_H-M   'P 1'
#
loop_
_entity.id
_entity.type
_entity.pdbx_description
1 polymer ?
#
loop_
_entity_poly.entity_id
_entity_poly.type
_entity_poly.pdbx_seq_one_letter_code
_entity_poly.pdbx_strand_id
1 'polypeptide(L)'
;MGQISTAMTITMLVIPLIVNPLTPNNTQDEWAMAFYAVAAIMVVCNILYCFLASGEQQYWAKSEYWRKIDSDKADAECDKNNKFRNDIVSAA
;
A
#
# COMPACT_ATOMS: atom_id res chain seq x y z
N MET A 1 3.91 3.74 4.09
CA MET A 1 4.76 2.70 4.72
C MET A 1 4.07 1.88 5.81
N GLY A 2 3.05 2.38 6.54
CA GLY A 2 2.44 1.63 7.66
C GLY A 2 1.23 0.74 7.35
N GLN A 3 0.47 1.03 6.29
CA GLN A 3 -0.85 0.42 6.06
C GLN A 3 -0.80 -1.10 5.80
N ILE A 4 0.24 -1.60 5.14
CA ILE A 4 0.39 -3.04 4.87
C ILE A 4 0.72 -3.81 6.16
N SER A 5 1.56 -3.24 7.02
CA SER A 5 1.96 -3.87 8.28
C SER A 5 0.77 -4.02 9.24
N THR A 6 -0.08 -2.98 9.34
CA THR A 6 -1.30 -3.04 10.15
C THR A 6 -2.30 -4.07 9.65
N ALA A 7 -2.40 -4.29 8.33
CA ALA A 7 -3.26 -5.33 7.79
C ALA A 7 -2.75 -6.72 8.19
N MET A 8 -1.44 -6.97 8.11
CA MET A 8 -0.83 -8.24 8.50
C MET A 8 -1.03 -8.55 9.99
N THR A 9 -0.86 -7.56 10.88
CA THR A 9 -1.02 -7.79 12.32
C THR A 9 -2.47 -8.12 12.69
N ILE A 10 -3.45 -7.48 12.05
CA ILE A 10 -4.86 -7.79 12.26
C ILE A 10 -5.17 -9.22 11.80
N THR A 11 -4.72 -9.63 10.60
CA THR A 11 -4.95 -10.99 10.11
C THR A 11 -4.36 -12.04 11.06
N MET A 12 -3.17 -11.79 11.61
CA MET A 12 -2.53 -12.69 12.58
C MET A 12 -3.28 -12.80 13.91
N LEU A 13 -4.00 -11.76 14.32
CA LEU A 13 -4.82 -11.79 15.52
C LEU A 13 -6.14 -12.56 15.30
N VAL A 14 -6.66 -12.54 14.08
CA VAL A 14 -7.91 -13.23 13.71
C VAL A 14 -7.71 -14.74 13.56
N ILE A 15 -6.54 -15.20 13.11
CA ILE A 15 -6.26 -16.63 12.87
C ILE A 15 -6.49 -17.50 14.13
N PRO A 16 -5.94 -17.18 15.32
CA PRO A 16 -6.18 -17.96 16.54
C PRO A 16 -7.65 -17.99 16.95
N LEU A 17 -8.41 -16.92 16.70
CA LEU A 17 -9.84 -16.86 17.04
C LEU A 17 -10.68 -17.82 16.18
N ILE A 18 -10.25 -18.07 14.94
CA ILE A 18 -10.89 -19.02 14.04
C ILE A 18 -10.44 -20.45 14.34
N VAL A 19 -9.15 -20.68 14.60
CA VAL A 19 -8.61 -22.03 14.84
C VAL A 19 -9.07 -22.60 16.18
N ASN A 20 -9.17 -21.78 17.23
CA ASN A 20 -9.54 -22.20 18.58
C ASN A 20 -10.87 -23.01 18.66
N PRO A 21 -11.98 -22.59 18.03
CA PRO A 21 -13.19 -23.40 17.99
C PRO A 21 -13.15 -24.59 17.01
N LEU A 22 -12.23 -24.60 16.03
CA LEU A 22 -12.11 -25.71 15.07
C LEU A 22 -11.32 -26.91 15.62
N THR A 23 -10.45 -26.70 16.61
CA THR A 23 -9.61 -27.75 17.21
C THR A 23 -9.87 -27.94 18.71
N PRO A 24 -11.12 -28.22 19.16
CA PRO A 24 -11.43 -28.37 20.58
C PRO A 24 -10.81 -29.62 21.21
N ASN A 25 -10.63 -30.70 20.44
CA ASN A 25 -10.11 -31.98 20.95
C ASN A 25 -8.65 -32.25 20.55
N ASN A 26 -8.02 -31.32 19.80
CA ASN A 26 -6.64 -31.44 19.30
C ASN A 26 -6.37 -32.76 18.57
N THR A 27 -7.35 -33.26 17.84
CA THR A 27 -7.20 -34.49 17.05
C THR A 27 -6.59 -34.18 15.68
N GLN A 28 -5.93 -35.17 15.08
CA GLN A 28 -5.26 -34.99 13.78
C GLN A 28 -6.26 -34.62 12.65
N ASP A 29 -7.49 -35.12 12.74
CA ASP A 29 -8.55 -34.84 11.76
C ASP A 29 -9.06 -33.39 11.85
N GLU A 30 -9.20 -32.84 13.06
CA GLU A 30 -9.56 -31.42 13.28
C GLU A 30 -8.50 -30.47 12.71
N TRP A 31 -7.22 -30.81 12.88
CA TRP A 31 -6.11 -30.03 12.32
C TRP A 31 -6.08 -30.07 10.80
N ALA A 32 -6.37 -31.22 10.17
CA ALA A 32 -6.50 -31.30 8.72
C ALA A 32 -7.61 -30.36 8.20
N MET A 33 -8.74 -30.31 8.91
CA MET A 33 -9.85 -29.41 8.57
C MET A 33 -9.45 -27.92 8.69
N ALA A 34 -8.65 -27.54 9.69
CA ALA A 34 -8.11 -26.19 9.80
C ALA A 34 -7.19 -25.81 8.62
N PHE A 35 -6.34 -26.72 8.15
CA PHE A 35 -5.51 -26.49 6.96
C PHE A 35 -6.35 -26.30 5.69
N TYR A 36 -7.39 -27.12 5.50
CA TYR A 36 -8.31 -26.96 4.37
C TYR A 36 -9.06 -25.62 4.43
N ALA A 37 -9.45 -25.16 5.63
CA ALA A 37 -10.08 -23.85 5.80
C ALA A 37 -9.16 -22.69 5.40
N VAL A 38 -7.90 -22.72 5.83
CA VAL A 38 -6.90 -21.70 5.45
C VAL A 38 -6.62 -21.74 3.94
N ALA A 39 -6.51 -22.94 3.35
CA ALA A 39 -6.34 -23.11 1.92
C ALA A 39 -7.52 -22.53 1.13
N ALA A 40 -8.76 -22.75 1.59
CA ALA A 40 -9.95 -22.16 0.97
C ALA A 40 -9.94 -20.63 1.03
N ILE A 41 -9.58 -20.04 2.17
CA ILE A 41 -9.45 -18.57 2.31
C ILE A 41 -8.39 -18.03 1.35
N MET A 42 -7.26 -18.71 1.21
CA MET A 42 -6.18 -18.29 0.32
C MET A 42 -6.58 -18.35 -1.16
N VAL A 43 -7.36 -19.35 -1.56
CA VAL A 43 -7.93 -19.44 -2.92
C VAL A 43 -8.90 -18.28 -3.16
N VAL A 44 -9.81 -17.98 -2.22
CA VAL A 44 -10.75 -16.85 -2.35
C VAL A 44 -10.01 -15.52 -2.46
N CYS A 45 -8.99 -15.28 -1.63
CA CYS A 45 -8.16 -14.09 -1.72
C CYS A 45 -7.47 -13.95 -3.07
N ASN A 46 -6.94 -15.04 -3.64
CA ASN A 46 -6.34 -15.03 -4.97
C ASN A 46 -7.35 -14.73 -6.07
N ILE A 47 -8.56 -15.31 -5.98
CA ILE A 47 -9.64 -15.02 -6.93
C ILE A 47 -10.00 -13.52 -6.89
N LEU A 48 -10.21 -12.98 -5.68
CA LEU A 48 -10.47 -11.56 -5.50
C LEU A 48 -9.33 -10.70 -6.03
N TYR A 49 -8.08 -11.09 -5.78
CA TYR A 49 -6.91 -10.40 -6.32
C TYR A 49 -6.92 -10.38 -7.84
N CYS A 50 -7.22 -11.49 -8.51
CA CYS A 50 -7.31 -11.55 -9.97
C CYS A 50 -8.40 -10.62 -10.54
N PHE A 51 -9.51 -10.42 -9.83
CA PHE A 51 -10.58 -9.52 -10.28
C PHE A 51 -10.32 -8.05 -9.96
N LEU A 52 -9.72 -7.76 -8.81
CA LEU A 52 -9.55 -6.40 -8.29
C LEU A 52 -8.21 -5.76 -8.70
N ALA A 53 -7.21 -6.56 -9.04
CA ALA A 53 -5.90 -6.04 -9.43
C ALA A 53 -5.98 -5.43 -10.84
N SER A 54 -5.80 -4.12 -10.92
CA SER A 54 -5.51 -3.44 -12.18
C SER A 54 -3.99 -3.36 -12.38
N GLY A 55 -3.53 -3.85 -13.53
CA GLY A 55 -2.12 -3.73 -13.94
C GLY A 55 -1.76 -2.37 -14.53
N GLU A 56 -2.68 -1.39 -14.53
CA GLU A 56 -2.37 -0.07 -15.06
C GLU A 56 -1.39 0.67 -14.15
N GLN A 57 -0.37 1.25 -14.79
CA GLN A 57 0.62 2.08 -14.11
C GLN A 57 -0.06 3.26 -13.45
N GLN A 58 0.03 3.29 -12.12
CA GLN A 58 -0.54 4.35 -11.32
C GLN A 58 0.03 5.71 -11.70
N TYR A 59 -0.77 6.78 -11.58
CA TYR A 59 -0.42 8.11 -12.10
C TYR A 59 0.92 8.64 -11.52
N TRP A 60 1.22 8.35 -10.26
CA TRP A 60 2.47 8.76 -9.62
C TRP A 60 3.69 7.98 -10.13
N ALA A 61 3.50 6.84 -10.80
CA ALA A 61 4.57 6.09 -11.41
C ALA A 61 4.82 6.51 -12.86
N LYS A 62 3.94 7.31 -13.49
CA LYS A 62 4.11 7.78 -14.88
C LYS A 62 5.28 8.79 -14.96
N SER A 63 6.15 8.66 -15.96
CA SER A 63 7.32 9.55 -16.14
C SER A 63 6.91 11.02 -16.32
N GLU A 64 5.76 11.26 -16.94
CA GLU A 64 5.20 12.60 -17.13
C GLU A 64 4.83 13.28 -15.80
N TYR A 65 4.40 12.52 -14.78
CA TYR A 65 4.07 13.05 -13.46
C TYR A 65 5.29 13.67 -12.78
N TRP A 66 6.43 12.96 -12.82
CA TRP A 66 7.70 13.47 -12.28
C TRP A 66 8.24 14.66 -13.08
N ARG A 67 8.11 14.61 -14.40
CA ARG A 67 8.51 15.73 -15.28
C ARG A 67 7.76 17.01 -14.94
N LYS A 68 6.45 16.90 -14.65
CA LYS A 68 5.63 18.04 -14.26
C LYS A 68 6.06 18.62 -12.91
N ILE A 69 6.30 17.76 -11.92
CA ILE A 69 6.80 18.18 -10.61
C ILE A 69 8.13 18.93 -10.73
N ASP A 70 9.04 18.46 -11.57
CA ASP A 70 10.35 19.11 -11.74
C ASP A 70 10.24 20.44 -12.48
N SER A 71 9.33 20.56 -13.47
CA SER A 71 8.98 21.83 -14.11
C SER A 71 8.43 22.84 -13.10
N ASP A 72 7.41 22.43 -12.34
CA ASP A 72 6.75 23.31 -11.36
C ASP A 72 7.75 23.79 -10.28
N LYS A 73 8.72 22.93 -9.90
CA LYS A 73 9.81 23.31 -8.99
C LYS A 73 10.78 24.32 -9.62
N ALA A 74 11.16 24.12 -10.88
CA ALA A 74 12.07 25.02 -11.58
C ALA A 74 11.47 26.43 -11.75
N ASP A 75 10.18 26.50 -12.09
CA ASP A 75 9.46 27.77 -12.22
C ASP A 75 9.37 28.50 -10.87
N ALA A 76 9.06 27.78 -9.79
CA ALA A 76 9.03 28.34 -8.45
C ALA A 76 10.41 28.84 -7.95
N GLU A 77 11.50 28.17 -8.34
CA GLU A 77 12.86 28.58 -8.03
C GLU A 77 13.27 29.84 -8.83
N CYS A 78 12.90 29.91 -10.12
CA CYS A 78 13.11 31.08 -10.96
C CYS A 78 12.40 32.32 -10.38
N ASP A 79 11.14 32.17 -9.96
CA ASP A 79 10.37 33.26 -9.34
C ASP A 79 10.99 33.74 -8.04
N LYS A 80 11.46 32.82 -7.18
CA LYS A 80 12.19 33.17 -5.95
C LYS A 80 13.45 33.96 -6.25
N ASN A 81 14.23 33.52 -7.24
CA ASN A 81 15.48 34.18 -7.61
C ASN A 81 15.22 35.57 -8.21
N ASN A 82 14.22 35.71 -9.07
CA ASN A 82 13.83 37.01 -9.63
C ASN A 82 13.37 37.98 -8.54
N LYS A 83 12.56 37.51 -7.58
CA LYS A 83 12.15 38.33 -6.44
C LYS A 83 13.36 38.80 -5.63
N PHE A 84 14.26 37.89 -5.27
CA PHE A 84 15.48 38.22 -4.53
C PHE A 84 16.34 39.27 -5.25
N ARG A 85 16.51 39.12 -6.57
CA ARG A 85 17.24 40.09 -7.40
C ARG A 85 16.58 41.46 -7.38
N ASN A 86 15.25 41.53 -7.51
CA ASN A 86 14.52 42.80 -7.48
C ASN A 86 14.61 43.48 -6.10
N ASP A 87 14.56 42.71 -5.03
CA ASP A 87 14.70 43.23 -3.66
C ASP A 87 16.10 43.85 -3.44
N ILE A 88 17.17 43.23 -3.96
CA ILE A 88 18.52 43.81 -3.91
C ILE A 88 18.59 45.12 -4.71
N VAL A 89 18.07 45.12 -5.93
CA VAL A 89 18.11 46.31 -6.81
C VAL A 89 17.29 47.46 -6.23
N SER A 90 16.19 47.17 -5.53
CA SER A 90 15.35 48.19 -4.89
C SER A 90 15.95 48.76 -3.59
N ALA A 91 16.95 48.12 -3.00
CA ALA A 91 17.59 48.53 -1.75
C ALA A 91 18.91 49.31 -1.96
N ALA A 92 19.42 49.33 -3.20
CA ALA A 92 20.61 50.07 -3.61
C ALA A 92 20.24 51.44 -4.22
#